data_AF-A0A1J4ZDD1-F1
#
_entry.id   AF-A0A1J4ZDD1-F1
#
_cell.length_a   1.000
_cell.length_b   1.000
_cell.length_c   1.000
_cell.angle_alpha   90.00
_cell.angle_beta   90.00
_cell.angle_gamma   90.00
#
_symmetry.space_group_name_H-M   'P 1'
#
loop_
_entity.id
_entity.type
_entity.pdbx_description
1 polymer ?
#
loop_
_entity_poly.entity_id
_entity_poly.type
_entity_poly.pdbx_seq_one_letter_code
_entity_poly.pdbx_strand_id
1 'polypeptide(L)'
;MRFNPRLKQDVGKFLDYTIIVEGKKDVIALSKLGFEKVYAIHVTGVPIRERLEQILEEVGRKEKVCILTDFDKKGKKLYLFIKEICQELGFRLDSTLRGLLIKAQISHIEGLDTFMGKIDVI
;
A
#
# COMPACT_ATOMS: atom_id res chain seq x y z
N MET A 1 -13.61 17.36 -12.43
CA MET A 1 -12.53 16.49 -11.92
C MET A 1 -11.19 17.13 -12.27
N ARG A 2 -10.30 17.37 -11.30
CA ARG A 2 -8.93 17.81 -11.60
C ARG A 2 -8.05 16.56 -11.66
N PHE A 3 -7.82 16.07 -12.88
CA PHE A 3 -6.78 15.10 -13.18
C PHE A 3 -5.44 15.61 -12.62
N ASN A 4 -4.70 14.79 -11.87
CA ASN A 4 -3.33 15.13 -11.48
C ASN A 4 -2.39 14.56 -12.54
N PRO A 5 -1.91 15.36 -13.51
CA PRO A 5 -1.00 14.88 -14.56
C PRO A 5 0.34 14.41 -14.00
N ARG A 6 0.66 14.75 -12.74
CA ARG A 6 1.90 14.34 -12.06
C ARG A 6 1.71 13.13 -11.15
N LEU A 7 0.56 12.45 -11.19
CA LEU A 7 0.27 11.36 -10.27
C LEU A 7 1.36 10.27 -10.30
N LYS A 8 1.84 9.89 -11.49
CA LYS A 8 2.92 8.90 -11.63
C LYS A 8 4.22 9.37 -10.97
N GLN A 9 4.59 10.64 -11.16
CA GLN A 9 5.76 11.23 -10.52
C GLN A 9 5.59 11.31 -8.99
N ASP A 10 4.38 11.63 -8.52
CA ASP A 10 4.08 11.69 -7.09
C ASP A 10 4.10 10.30 -6.44
N VAL A 11 3.58 9.28 -7.10
CA VAL A 11 3.66 7.88 -6.66
C VAL A 11 5.13 7.40 -6.67
N GLY A 12 5.91 7.80 -7.67
CA GLY A 12 7.33 7.45 -7.79
C GLY A 12 8.19 7.90 -6.60
N LYS A 13 7.77 8.91 -5.83
CA LYS A 13 8.44 9.35 -4.60
C LYS A 13 8.38 8.30 -3.47
N PHE A 14 7.58 7.26 -3.64
CA PHE A 14 7.33 6.24 -2.63
C PHE A 14 7.92 4.87 -2.98
N LEU A 15 8.68 4.72 -4.07
CA LEU A 15 9.19 3.41 -4.51
C LEU A 15 10.06 2.70 -3.45
N ASP A 16 10.80 3.46 -2.64
CA ASP A 16 11.66 2.92 -1.59
C ASP A 16 10.90 2.52 -0.29
N TYR A 17 9.61 2.83 -0.19
CA TYR A 17 8.80 2.52 0.99
C TYR A 17 8.49 1.03 1.08
N THR A 18 8.35 0.55 2.30
CA THR A 18 7.70 -0.75 2.55
C THR A 18 6.19 -0.59 2.45
N ILE A 19 5.56 -1.34 1.57
CA ILE A 19 4.12 -1.29 1.33
C ILE A 19 3.45 -2.58 1.84
N ILE A 20 2.46 -2.42 2.71
CA ILE A 20 1.59 -3.52 3.17
C ILE A 20 0.27 -3.43 2.42
N VAL A 21 -0.10 -4.51 1.72
CA VAL A 21 -1.32 -4.62 0.93
C VAL A 21 -2.20 -5.77 1.43
N GLU A 22 -3.44 -5.82 0.95
CA GLU A 22 -4.40 -6.85 1.35
C GLU A 22 -4.00 -8.23 0.78
N GLY A 23 -3.82 -8.32 -0.54
CA GLY A 23 -3.63 -9.61 -1.22
C GLY A 23 -2.49 -9.65 -2.23
N LYS A 24 -2.22 -10.85 -2.75
CA LYS A 24 -1.15 -11.11 -3.74
C LYS A 24 -1.34 -10.35 -5.05
N LYS A 25 -2.58 -10.08 -5.45
CA LYS A 25 -2.85 -9.34 -6.68
C LYS A 25 -2.42 -7.88 -6.59
N ASP A 26 -2.59 -7.27 -5.42
CA ASP A 26 -2.11 -5.91 -5.14
C ASP A 26 -0.58 -5.84 -5.19
N VAL A 27 0.10 -6.89 -4.69
CA VAL A 27 1.56 -7.03 -4.81
C VAL A 27 1.98 -6.99 -6.28
N ILE A 28 1.31 -7.76 -7.14
CA ILE A 28 1.60 -7.79 -8.57
C ILE A 28 1.35 -6.42 -9.22
N ALA A 29 0.24 -5.76 -8.89
CA ALA A 29 -0.08 -4.44 -9.43
C ALA A 29 0.96 -3.38 -9.06
N LEU A 30 1.40 -3.34 -7.79
CA LEU A 30 2.44 -2.42 -7.34
C LEU A 30 3.83 -2.78 -7.88
N SER A 31 4.15 -4.06 -8.01
CA SER A 31 5.43 -4.51 -8.59
C SER A 31 5.59 -4.03 -10.03
N LYS A 32 4.53 -4.09 -10.84
CA LYS A 32 4.52 -3.51 -12.21
C LYS A 32 4.75 -2.00 -12.25
N LEU A 33 4.49 -1.30 -11.15
CA LEU A 33 4.73 0.14 -11.00
C LEU A 33 6.13 0.46 -10.44
N GLY A 34 6.94 -0.56 -10.18
CA GLY A 34 8.33 -0.43 -9.71
C GLY A 34 8.49 -0.52 -8.20
N PHE A 35 7.45 -0.85 -7.43
CA PHE A 35 7.60 -1.07 -5.99
C PHE A 35 8.20 -2.44 -5.73
N GLU A 36 9.31 -2.48 -4.99
CA GLU A 36 10.03 -3.73 -4.70
C GLU A 36 9.64 -4.32 -3.34
N LYS A 37 9.43 -3.46 -2.32
CA LYS A 37 9.14 -3.87 -0.94
C LYS A 37 7.63 -3.95 -0.68
N VAL A 38 6.94 -4.91 -1.30
CA VAL A 38 5.47 -5.04 -1.20
C VAL A 38 5.07 -6.36 -0.57
N TYR A 39 4.29 -6.30 0.51
CA TYR A 39 3.95 -7.46 1.33
C TYR A 39 2.42 -7.61 1.47
N ALA A 40 1.89 -8.77 1.09
CA ALA A 40 0.50 -9.12 1.33
C ALA A 40 0.27 -9.54 2.78
N ILE A 41 -0.83 -9.06 3.38
CA ILE A 41 -1.22 -9.39 4.74
C ILE A 41 -2.10 -10.64 4.83
N HIS A 42 -2.94 -10.90 3.83
CA HIS A 42 -3.72 -12.13 3.79
C HIS A 42 -2.88 -13.28 3.24
N VAL A 43 -2.42 -14.13 4.14
CA VAL A 43 -1.73 -15.39 3.85
C VAL A 43 -2.52 -16.53 4.47
N THR A 44 -2.81 -17.57 3.68
CA THR A 44 -3.58 -18.72 4.15
C THR A 44 -2.90 -19.39 5.34
N GLY A 45 -3.64 -19.57 6.44
CA GLY A 45 -3.14 -20.22 7.65
C GLY A 45 -2.30 -19.33 8.56
N VAL A 46 -2.11 -18.05 8.24
CA VAL A 46 -1.32 -17.11 9.06
C VAL A 46 -2.22 -15.98 9.57
N PRO A 47 -2.35 -15.80 10.90
CA PRO A 47 -3.02 -14.64 11.48
C PRO A 47 -2.38 -13.32 11.04
N ILE A 48 -3.18 -12.27 10.85
CA ILE A 48 -2.70 -10.94 10.43
C ILE A 48 -1.59 -10.40 11.34
N ARG A 49 -1.72 -10.58 12.66
CA ARG A 49 -0.72 -10.09 13.62
C ARG A 49 0.62 -10.81 13.44
N GLU A 50 0.60 -12.13 13.34
CA GLU A 50 1.81 -12.93 13.09
C GLU A 50 2.43 -12.54 11.75
N ARG A 51 1.60 -12.34 10.71
CA ARG A 51 2.10 -11.89 9.41
C ARG A 51 2.75 -10.51 9.48
N LEU A 52 2.18 -9.58 10.24
CA LEU A 52 2.80 -8.27 10.48
C LEU A 52 4.14 -8.43 11.19
N GLU A 53 4.21 -9.20 12.27
CA GLU A 53 5.47 -9.43 13.00
C GLU A 53 6.58 -9.95 12.07
N GLN A 54 6.28 -10.92 11.21
CA GLN A 54 7.21 -11.45 10.19
C GLN A 54 7.71 -10.37 9.22
N ILE A 55 6.79 -9.60 8.62
CA ILE A 55 7.14 -8.54 7.67
C ILE A 55 8.02 -7.50 8.36
N LEU A 56 7.65 -7.14 9.58
CA LEU A 56 8.27 -6.08 10.35
C LEU A 56 9.66 -6.47 10.88
N GLU A 57 9.89 -7.76 11.15
CA GLU A 57 11.21 -8.31 11.44
C GLU A 57 12.14 -8.23 10.22
N GLU A 58 11.60 -8.47 9.02
CA GLU A 58 12.35 -8.44 7.75
C GLU A 58 12.79 -7.02 7.35
N VAL A 59 11.90 -6.03 7.41
CA VAL A 59 12.18 -4.66 6.92
C VAL A 59 12.92 -3.77 7.93
N GLY A 60 12.83 -4.09 9.22
CA GLY A 60 13.51 -3.34 10.29
C GLY A 60 12.83 -2.02 10.68
N ARG A 61 13.07 -1.58 11.93
CA ARG A 61 12.29 -0.52 12.61
C ARG A 61 12.42 0.90 12.05
N LYS A 62 13.43 1.16 11.20
CA LYS A 62 13.70 2.51 10.66
C LYS A 62 13.00 2.77 9.33
N GLU A 63 12.53 1.73 8.65
CA GLU A 63 11.84 1.86 7.37
C GLU A 63 10.51 2.59 7.55
N LYS A 64 10.13 3.35 6.52
CA LYS A 64 8.81 3.95 6.46
C LYS A 64 7.85 2.94 5.86
N VAL A 65 6.76 2.68 6.58
CA VAL A 65 5.76 1.69 6.19
C VAL A 65 4.48 2.40 5.74
N CYS A 66 3.96 2.04 4.58
CA CYS A 66 2.68 2.51 4.06
C CYS A 66 1.68 1.35 3.95
N ILE A 67 0.43 1.58 4.38
CA ILE A 67 -0.63 0.57 4.31
C ILE A 67 -1.61 0.93 3.21
N LEU A 68 -1.67 0.09 2.17
CA LEU A 68 -2.54 0.23 1.01
C LEU A 68 -3.53 -0.95 0.94
N THR A 69 -4.53 -0.92 1.82
CA THR A 69 -5.76 -1.71 1.63
C THR A 69 -6.68 -1.02 0.61
N ASP A 70 -7.68 -1.76 0.12
CA ASP A 70 -8.78 -1.18 -0.64
C ASP A 70 -9.47 -0.03 0.11
N PHE A 71 -10.03 0.91 -0.67
CA PHE A 71 -10.62 2.14 -0.15
C PHE A 71 -12.13 2.04 0.13
N ASP A 72 -12.61 0.82 0.34
CA ASP A 72 -13.99 0.54 0.75
C ASP A 72 -14.15 0.49 2.28
N LYS A 73 -15.36 0.17 2.74
CA LYS A 73 -15.66 0.09 4.19
C LYS A 73 -14.88 -1.03 4.90
N LYS A 74 -14.63 -2.16 4.23
CA LYS A 74 -13.91 -3.31 4.80
C LYS A 74 -12.40 -3.01 4.87
N GLY A 75 -11.84 -2.53 3.76
CA GLY A 75 -10.45 -2.10 3.69
C GLY A 75 -10.14 -0.98 4.68
N LYS A 76 -11.06 -0.02 4.92
CA LYS A 76 -10.88 0.98 5.99
C LYS A 76 -10.79 0.36 7.39
N LYS A 77 -11.59 -0.66 7.70
CA LYS A 77 -11.51 -1.37 8.99
C LYS A 77 -10.18 -2.10 9.11
N LEU A 78 -9.75 -2.79 8.04
CA LEU A 78 -8.47 -3.48 7.99
C LEU A 78 -7.29 -2.52 8.16
N TYR A 79 -7.32 -1.36 7.49
CA TYR A 79 -6.33 -0.30 7.66
C TYR A 79 -6.19 0.14 9.11
N LEU A 80 -7.30 0.38 9.81
CA LEU A 80 -7.28 0.81 11.21
C LEU A 80 -6.70 -0.29 12.12
N PHE A 81 -7.11 -1.53 11.91
CA PHE A 81 -6.60 -2.68 12.67
C PHE A 81 -5.10 -2.89 12.48
N ILE A 82 -4.61 -2.87 11.23
CA ILE A 82 -3.17 -2.99 10.94
C ILE A 82 -2.40 -1.79 11.53
N LYS A 83 -2.95 -0.58 11.39
CA LYS A 83 -2.34 0.63 11.92
C LYS A 83 -2.12 0.54 13.43
N GLU A 84 -3.11 0.07 14.17
CA GLU A 84 -3.02 -0.12 15.63
C GLU A 84 -1.89 -1.08 15.99
N ILE A 85 -1.84 -2.26 15.37
CA ILE A 85 -0.77 -3.26 15.60
C ILE A 85 0.60 -2.68 15.26
N CYS A 86 0.77 -2.02 14.10
CA CYS A 86 2.05 -1.41 13.72
C CYS A 86 2.50 -0.33 14.72
N GLN A 87 1.56 0.43 15.30
CA GLN A 87 1.86 1.43 16.32
C GLN A 87 2.27 0.79 17.64
N GLU A 88 1.58 -0.28 18.08
CA GLU A 88 1.99 -1.08 19.25
C GLU A 88 3.40 -1.63 19.11
N LEU A 89 3.75 -2.09 17.90
CA LEU A 89 5.07 -2.62 17.57
C LEU A 89 6.14 -1.53 17.33
N GLY A 90 5.77 -0.25 17.40
CA GLY A 90 6.70 0.89 17.35
C GLY A 90 7.15 1.32 15.95
N PHE A 91 6.41 1.01 14.89
CA PHE A 91 6.78 1.35 13.51
C PHE A 91 6.31 2.74 13.07
N ARG A 92 7.09 3.35 12.17
CA ARG A 92 6.78 4.65 11.57
C ARG A 92 5.89 4.48 10.34
N LEU A 93 4.60 4.69 10.53
CA LEU A 93 3.62 4.67 9.47
C LEU A 93 3.56 6.01 8.72
N ASP A 94 3.48 5.95 7.40
CA ASP A 94 3.24 7.08 6.51
C ASP A 94 1.99 6.81 5.65
N SER A 95 0.99 7.69 5.77
CA SER A 95 -0.26 7.60 5.02
C SER A 95 -0.33 8.54 3.81
N THR A 96 0.78 9.19 3.44
CA THR A 96 0.81 10.20 2.36
C THR A 96 0.44 9.57 1.01
N LEU A 97 1.04 8.44 0.65
CA LEU A 97 0.71 7.71 -0.57
C LEU A 97 -0.76 7.27 -0.56
N ARG A 98 -1.25 6.72 0.55
CA ARG A 98 -2.67 6.35 0.71
C ARG A 98 -3.59 7.54 0.42
N GLY A 99 -3.30 8.70 1.00
CA GLY A 99 -4.07 9.93 0.78
C GLY A 99 -4.00 10.43 -0.66
N LEU A 100 -2.86 10.29 -1.32
CA LEU A 100 -2.68 10.61 -2.74
C LEU A 100 -3.59 9.77 -3.62
N LEU A 101 -3.61 8.44 -3.43
CA LEU A 101 -4.42 7.52 -4.22
C LEU A 101 -5.93 7.74 -4.03
N ILE A 102 -6.36 8.01 -2.78
CA ILE A 102 -7.76 8.37 -2.48
C ILE A 102 -8.17 9.66 -3.20
N LYS A 103 -7.29 10.69 -3.20
CA LYS A 103 -7.56 11.95 -3.92
C LYS A 103 -7.65 11.76 -5.44
N ALA A 104 -6.92 10.78 -5.96
CA ALA A 104 -6.98 10.37 -7.37
C ALA A 104 -8.20 9.50 -7.70
N GLN A 105 -9.09 9.23 -6.73
CA GLN A 105 -10.29 8.41 -6.87
C GLN A 105 -10.01 6.97 -7.32
N ILE A 106 -8.85 6.44 -6.95
CA ILE A 106 -8.59 5.02 -7.04
C ILE A 106 -9.44 4.34 -5.95
N SER A 107 -10.04 3.19 -6.29
CA SER A 107 -10.88 2.41 -5.36
C SER A 107 -10.19 1.12 -4.89
N HIS A 108 -9.55 0.43 -5.83
CA HIS A 108 -8.91 -0.87 -5.62
C HIS A 108 -7.43 -0.81 -6.03
N ILE A 109 -6.57 -1.46 -5.27
CA ILE A 109 -5.13 -1.48 -5.55
C ILE A 109 -4.80 -2.40 -6.74
N GLU A 110 -5.51 -3.53 -6.89
CA GLU A 110 -5.39 -4.45 -8.03
C GLU A 110 -5.47 -3.76 -9.40
N GLY A 111 -6.24 -2.67 -9.53
CA GLY A 111 -6.41 -1.94 -10.79
C GLY A 111 -5.45 -0.76 -11.01
N LEU A 112 -4.52 -0.53 -10.08
CA LEU A 112 -3.67 0.67 -10.09
C LEU A 112 -2.72 0.72 -11.28
N ASP A 113 -2.12 -0.41 -11.65
CA ASP A 113 -1.21 -0.54 -12.79
C ASP A 113 -1.90 -0.13 -14.10
N THR A 114 -3.12 -0.61 -14.30
CA THR A 114 -3.95 -0.36 -15.47
C THR A 114 -4.38 1.10 -15.53
N PHE A 115 -4.72 1.70 -14.39
CA PHE A 115 -5.06 3.12 -14.31
C PHE A 115 -3.87 4.01 -14.67
N MET A 116 -2.69 3.71 -14.14
CA MET A 116 -1.46 4.46 -14.44
C MET A 116 -1.06 4.32 -15.91
N GLY A 117 -1.20 3.13 -16.50
CA GLY A 117 -0.93 2.93 -17.94
C GLY A 117 -1.81 3.78 -18.85
N LYS A 118 -3.04 4.12 -18.45
CA LYS A 118 -3.92 5.03 -19.20
C LYS A 118 -3.51 6.51 -19.08
N ILE A 119 -2.81 6.87 -18.00
CA ILE A 119 -2.32 8.24 -17.76
C ILE A 119 -1.11 8.55 -18.65
N ASP A 120 -0.28 7.56 -18.97
CA ASP A 120 0.91 7.73 -19.84
C ASP A 120 0.56 7.92 -21.33
N VAL A 121 -0.69 7.67 -21.75
CA VAL A 121 -1.12 7.69 -23.16
C VAL A 121 -1.76 9.04 -23.55
N ILE A 122 -1.50 10.12 -22.79
CA ILE A 122 -2.04 11.46 -23.07
C ILE A 122 -0.94 12.43 -23.46
#